data_AF-A0A8H7KDR3-F1
#
_entry.id   AF-A0A8H7KDR3-F1
#
_cell.length_a   1.000
_cell.length_b   1.000
_cell.length_c   1.000
_cell.angle_alpha   90.00
_cell.angle_beta   90.00
_cell.angle_gamma   90.00
#
_symmetry.space_group_name_H-M   'P 1'
#
loop_
_entity.id
_entity.type
_entity.pdbx_description
1 polymer ?
#
loop_
_entity_poly.entity_id
_entity_poly.type
_entity_poly.pdbx_seq_one_letter_code
_entity_poly.pdbx_strand_id
1 'polypeptide(L)'
;MDFWSRLLSPLSKESTRQDQAKDPAKRLHRFEKQYGKLLATWRTSNISRDSDAAETVEIGLQELTNIISDESRRPLPHPCIQFASLREIYVHIGKIAIISYNEWIIKEAVLFFATLIESEEEAFVEKHTFSTSLTNLLVRITGANSVPLGLDTESRVVELAFNITTKIRQDPAILPAWFNTHEDDPKYAEGDRDYRDKFAGRTQRADFPLFYILMDYIHHEGKVGDFARTGLLYIIESASRSVLLEQWIVESDLSTLMATGLGALYSQLSRKLVIDYPTQNLPPILAFSDYQHPTSNFEIISSCSPEFQSHLETFLSHLLFWQDVLNHCKSVEVKSTLLEHFQVIFLQQLLYPSLLESSDIDGGSSVAVLTYLRRILEALDHPDMIHLILHYLLALPDTEPAQDLSSSTTSISNARKRKSMDLATMMASKSDSTVTPSSSTWSI
;
A
#
# COMPACT_ATOMS: atom_id res chain seq x y z
N MET A 1 31.97 -70.01 23.63
CA MET A 1 32.47 -68.65 23.92
C MET A 1 31.58 -67.63 23.19
N ASP A 2 30.25 -67.81 23.25
CA ASP A 2 29.34 -67.24 22.23
C ASP A 2 28.34 -66.23 22.80
N PHE A 3 28.55 -65.84 24.06
CA PHE A 3 27.75 -64.80 24.72
C PHE A 3 28.30 -63.40 24.40
N TRP A 4 29.64 -63.26 24.34
CA TRP A 4 30.30 -61.97 24.12
C TRP A 4 30.29 -61.50 22.66
N SER A 5 30.17 -62.41 21.69
CA SER A 5 30.11 -62.06 20.26
C SER A 5 28.74 -61.49 19.82
N ARG A 6 27.68 -61.66 20.63
CA ARG A 6 26.35 -61.08 20.35
C ARG A 6 26.16 -59.65 20.89
N LEU A 7 27.06 -59.17 21.74
CA LEU A 7 27.00 -57.84 22.35
C LEU A 7 27.71 -56.76 21.51
N LEU A 8 28.43 -57.16 20.47
CA LEU A 8 29.21 -56.27 19.60
C LEU A 8 28.66 -56.14 18.16
N SER A 9 27.51 -56.76 17.86
CA SER A 9 26.78 -56.41 16.63
C SER A 9 26.15 -55.04 16.82
N PRO A 10 26.46 -54.03 15.97
CA PRO A 10 25.69 -52.81 15.98
C PRO A 10 24.30 -53.18 15.48
N LEU A 11 23.33 -53.28 16.38
CA LEU A 11 21.94 -53.13 15.99
C LEU A 11 21.87 -51.77 15.29
N SER A 12 21.69 -51.80 13.98
CA SER A 12 21.19 -50.68 13.20
C SER A 12 19.92 -50.20 13.90
N LYS A 13 20.07 -49.22 14.78
CA LYS A 13 18.96 -48.37 15.18
C LYS A 13 18.51 -47.73 13.88
N GLU A 14 17.47 -48.29 13.29
CA GLU A 14 16.59 -47.53 12.41
C GLU A 14 16.24 -46.27 13.19
N SER A 15 16.94 -45.17 12.86
CA SER A 15 16.66 -43.88 13.44
C SER A 15 15.22 -43.57 13.05
N THR A 16 14.34 -43.53 14.04
CA THR A 16 13.00 -43.02 13.89
C THR A 16 13.09 -41.65 13.20
N ARG A 17 12.13 -41.32 12.32
CA ARG A 17 12.08 -40.02 11.62
C ARG A 17 12.24 -38.82 12.59
N GLN A 18 11.86 -39.00 13.87
CA GLN A 18 12.06 -38.03 14.95
C GLN A 18 13.52 -37.81 15.37
N ASP A 19 14.36 -38.84 15.39
CA ASP A 19 15.78 -38.70 15.77
C ASP A 19 16.62 -38.12 14.61
N GLN A 20 16.21 -38.37 13.36
CA GLN A 20 16.82 -37.74 12.17
C GLN A 20 16.53 -36.23 12.12
N ALA A 21 15.35 -35.81 12.58
CA ALA A 21 14.99 -34.40 12.63
C ALA A 21 15.81 -33.63 13.68
N LYS A 22 16.41 -34.28 14.69
CA LYS A 22 17.15 -33.57 15.76
C LYS A 22 18.58 -33.20 15.39
N ASP A 23 19.21 -33.93 14.47
CA ASP A 23 20.60 -33.71 14.08
C ASP A 23 20.73 -32.51 13.10
N PRO A 24 21.39 -31.41 13.49
CA PRO A 24 21.52 -30.21 12.64
C PRO A 24 22.20 -30.50 11.29
N ALA A 25 23.19 -31.40 11.24
CA ALA A 25 23.92 -31.69 10.00
C ALA A 25 23.05 -32.48 9.01
N LYS A 26 22.21 -33.40 9.51
CA LYS A 26 21.29 -34.18 8.67
C LYS A 26 20.14 -33.32 8.15
N ARG A 27 19.68 -32.34 8.93
CA ARG A 27 18.70 -31.34 8.49
C ARG A 27 19.24 -30.50 7.34
N LEU A 28 20.45 -29.94 7.48
CA LEU A 28 21.13 -29.21 6.42
C LEU A 28 21.23 -30.08 5.16
N HIS A 29 21.70 -31.32 5.28
CA HIS A 29 21.84 -32.20 4.11
C HIS A 29 20.49 -32.50 3.42
N ARG A 30 19.41 -32.67 4.19
CA ARG A 30 18.06 -32.82 3.63
C ARG A 30 17.64 -31.55 2.90
N PHE A 31 17.88 -30.38 3.49
CA PHE A 31 17.57 -29.09 2.92
C PHE A 31 18.31 -28.87 1.58
N GLU A 32 19.63 -29.09 1.57
CA GLU A 32 20.46 -29.03 0.36
C GLU A 32 19.97 -29.96 -0.74
N LYS A 33 19.60 -31.20 -0.38
CA LYS A 33 19.09 -32.18 -1.33
C LYS A 33 17.78 -31.73 -1.96
N GLN A 34 16.84 -31.18 -1.18
CA GLN A 34 15.57 -30.70 -1.73
C GLN A 34 15.76 -29.44 -2.57
N TYR A 35 16.58 -28.51 -2.12
CA TYR A 35 16.91 -27.31 -2.90
C TYR A 35 17.58 -27.66 -4.23
N GLY A 36 18.52 -28.61 -4.23
CA GLY A 36 19.18 -29.08 -5.44
C GLY A 36 18.21 -29.72 -6.45
N LYS A 37 17.22 -30.50 -5.97
CA LYS A 37 16.16 -31.04 -6.84
C LYS A 37 15.29 -29.94 -7.43
N LEU A 38 14.86 -28.98 -6.62
CA LEU A 38 14.04 -27.86 -7.06
C LEU A 38 14.75 -27.06 -8.17
N LEU A 39 16.04 -26.78 -8.01
CA LEU A 39 16.84 -26.12 -9.05
C LEU A 39 16.99 -26.98 -10.31
N ALA A 40 17.13 -28.30 -10.18
CA ALA A 40 17.24 -29.19 -11.33
C ALA A 40 15.93 -29.22 -12.13
N THR A 41 14.77 -29.32 -11.46
CA THR A 41 13.45 -29.27 -12.09
C THR A 41 13.24 -27.93 -12.79
N TRP A 42 13.58 -26.81 -12.14
CA TRP A 42 13.46 -25.47 -12.74
C TRP A 42 14.33 -25.29 -13.99
N ARG A 43 15.56 -25.84 -14.01
CA ARG A 43 16.47 -25.72 -15.16
C ARG A 43 16.08 -26.62 -16.33
N THR A 44 15.39 -27.71 -16.07
CA THR A 44 15.12 -28.75 -17.08
C THR A 44 13.74 -28.62 -17.71
N SER A 45 12.75 -28.17 -16.93
CA SER A 45 11.34 -28.11 -17.36
C SER A 45 10.85 -26.67 -17.45
N ASN A 46 9.97 -26.42 -18.41
CA ASN A 46 9.31 -25.13 -18.54
C ASN A 46 8.07 -25.08 -17.62
N ILE A 47 8.26 -24.56 -16.41
CA ILE A 47 7.27 -24.55 -15.32
C ILE A 47 5.93 -23.92 -15.75
N SER A 48 5.93 -22.96 -16.67
CA SER A 48 4.70 -22.29 -17.10
C SER A 48 3.80 -23.16 -17.99
N ARG A 49 4.30 -24.28 -18.53
CA ARG A 49 3.57 -25.17 -19.45
C ARG A 49 3.43 -26.60 -18.93
N ASP A 50 4.31 -27.01 -18.02
CA ASP A 50 4.38 -28.36 -17.49
C ASP A 50 3.76 -28.41 -16.08
N SER A 51 2.54 -28.93 -15.99
CA SER A 51 1.76 -28.98 -14.74
C SER A 51 2.42 -29.89 -13.69
N ASP A 52 3.03 -31.01 -14.10
CA ASP A 52 3.64 -31.97 -13.19
C ASP A 52 4.95 -31.41 -12.61
N ALA A 53 5.72 -30.69 -13.44
CA ALA A 53 6.88 -29.96 -12.98
C ALA A 53 6.51 -28.81 -12.03
N ALA A 54 5.39 -28.11 -12.29
CA ALA A 54 4.89 -27.06 -11.41
C ALA A 54 4.48 -27.60 -10.03
N GLU A 55 3.75 -28.71 -9.97
CA GLU A 55 3.37 -29.38 -8.71
C GLU A 55 4.62 -29.85 -7.94
N THR A 56 5.61 -30.41 -8.64
CA THR A 56 6.88 -30.83 -8.02
C THR A 56 7.63 -29.64 -7.40
N VAL A 57 7.62 -28.49 -8.07
CA VAL A 57 8.24 -27.25 -7.58
C VAL A 57 7.47 -26.69 -6.38
N GLU A 58 6.14 -26.68 -6.43
CA GLU A 58 5.27 -26.27 -5.32
C GLU A 58 5.55 -27.10 -4.06
N ILE A 59 5.48 -28.43 -4.16
CA ILE A 59 5.78 -29.35 -3.04
C ILE A 59 7.21 -29.14 -2.53
N GLY A 60 8.16 -28.95 -3.46
CA GLY A 60 9.55 -28.65 -3.11
C GLY A 60 9.70 -27.37 -2.30
N LEU A 61 9.02 -26.28 -2.68
CA LEU A 61 9.02 -25.01 -1.96
C LEU A 61 8.38 -25.17 -0.57
N GLN A 62 7.22 -25.83 -0.51
CA GLN A 62 6.52 -26.07 0.75
C GLN A 62 7.39 -26.85 1.74
N GLU A 63 8.11 -27.88 1.27
CA GLU A 63 9.05 -28.62 2.10
C GLU A 63 10.21 -27.75 2.61
N LEU A 64 10.77 -26.87 1.77
CA LEU A 64 11.83 -25.95 2.18
C LEU A 64 11.33 -24.97 3.25
N THR A 65 10.16 -24.38 3.05
CA THR A 65 9.51 -23.48 4.00
C THR A 65 9.25 -24.17 5.34
N ASN A 66 8.73 -25.40 5.31
CA ASN A 66 8.50 -26.19 6.52
C ASN A 66 9.80 -26.49 7.29
N ILE A 67 10.89 -26.81 6.58
CA ILE A 67 12.19 -27.06 7.23
C ILE A 67 12.72 -25.80 7.94
N ILE A 68 12.59 -24.63 7.30
CA ILE A 68 13.03 -23.35 7.88
C ILE A 68 12.14 -22.95 9.07
N SER A 69 10.82 -23.05 8.93
CA SER A 69 9.88 -22.77 10.03
C SER A 69 10.07 -23.72 11.22
N ASP A 70 10.35 -25.00 10.96
CA ASP A 70 10.66 -25.96 12.03
C ASP A 70 12.00 -25.65 12.70
N GLU A 71 12.94 -25.06 11.98
CA GLU A 71 14.26 -24.68 12.50
C GLU A 71 14.20 -23.39 13.34
N SER A 72 13.46 -22.37 12.90
CA SER A 72 13.31 -21.12 13.64
C SER A 72 12.73 -21.31 15.05
N ARG A 73 11.92 -22.36 15.24
CA ARG A 73 11.32 -22.73 16.54
C ARG A 73 12.23 -23.54 17.46
N ARG A 74 13.41 -23.97 16.99
CA ARG A 74 14.32 -24.86 17.73
C ARG A 74 15.45 -24.07 18.40
N PRO A 75 16.11 -24.62 19.42
CA PRO A 75 17.32 -24.01 19.95
C PRO A 75 18.44 -24.02 18.89
N LEU A 76 19.33 -23.04 18.97
CA LEU A 76 20.54 -22.92 18.15
C LEU A 76 21.37 -24.22 18.18
N PRO A 77 22.08 -24.57 17.10
CA PRO A 77 22.32 -23.80 15.86
C PRO A 77 21.25 -24.01 14.77
N HIS A 78 21.06 -23.00 13.91
CA HIS A 78 20.14 -23.01 12.76
C HIS A 78 20.89 -23.06 11.40
N PRO A 79 21.48 -24.20 11.03
CA PRO A 79 22.30 -24.31 9.82
C PRO A 79 21.54 -24.09 8.51
N CYS A 80 20.23 -24.38 8.39
CA CYS A 80 19.51 -24.19 7.13
C CYS A 80 19.20 -22.71 6.87
N ILE A 81 18.90 -21.93 7.92
CA ILE A 81 18.75 -20.46 7.81
C ILE A 81 20.07 -19.81 7.39
N GLN A 82 21.18 -20.19 8.04
CA GLN A 82 22.52 -19.74 7.65
C GLN A 82 22.85 -20.11 6.20
N PHE A 83 22.53 -21.33 5.77
CA PHE A 83 22.72 -21.76 4.40
C PHE A 83 21.85 -20.97 3.41
N ALA A 84 20.60 -20.66 3.76
CA ALA A 84 19.70 -19.85 2.94
C ALA A 84 20.24 -18.42 2.74
N SER A 85 20.82 -17.85 3.79
CA SER A 85 21.55 -16.57 3.77
C SER A 85 22.78 -16.65 2.86
N LEU A 86 23.69 -17.61 3.09
CA LEU A 86 24.96 -17.74 2.36
C LEU A 86 24.80 -18.07 0.87
N ARG A 87 23.73 -18.80 0.50
CA ARG A 87 23.45 -19.18 -0.89
C ARG A 87 22.42 -18.30 -1.59
N GLU A 88 21.92 -17.28 -0.89
CA GLU A 88 20.92 -16.34 -1.41
C GLU A 88 19.72 -17.05 -2.07
N ILE A 89 19.23 -18.11 -1.43
CA ILE A 89 18.23 -19.02 -2.00
C ILE A 89 16.94 -18.29 -2.39
N TYR A 90 16.59 -17.26 -1.62
CA TYR A 90 15.46 -16.37 -1.87
C TYR A 90 15.49 -15.73 -3.27
N VAL A 91 16.67 -15.46 -3.84
CA VAL A 91 16.80 -14.92 -5.21
C VAL A 91 16.28 -15.91 -6.25
N HIS A 92 16.62 -17.19 -6.08
CA HIS A 92 16.17 -18.24 -6.98
C HIS A 92 14.68 -18.52 -6.83
N ILE A 93 14.19 -18.56 -5.58
CA ILE A 93 12.76 -18.77 -5.29
C ILE A 93 11.92 -17.64 -5.86
N GLY A 94 12.33 -16.37 -5.66
CA GLY A 94 11.66 -15.22 -6.26
C GLY A 94 11.60 -15.29 -7.79
N LYS A 95 12.71 -15.67 -8.45
CA LYS A 95 12.72 -15.86 -9.91
C LYS A 95 11.81 -16.99 -10.38
N ILE A 96 11.76 -18.10 -9.65
CA ILE A 96 10.88 -19.23 -9.96
C ILE A 96 9.41 -18.80 -9.90
N ALA A 97 9.02 -18.06 -8.87
CA ALA A 97 7.66 -17.55 -8.72
C ALA A 97 7.27 -16.54 -9.82
N ILE A 98 8.20 -15.66 -10.22
CA ILE A 98 7.94 -14.69 -11.31
C ILE A 98 7.79 -15.40 -12.67
N ILE A 99 8.59 -16.43 -12.94
CA ILE A 99 8.59 -17.14 -14.23
C ILE A 99 7.44 -18.14 -14.33
N SER A 100 6.98 -18.70 -13.20
CA SER A 100 5.97 -19.76 -13.21
C SER A 100 4.59 -19.29 -13.62
N TYR A 101 4.23 -18.01 -13.36
CA TYR A 101 2.86 -17.49 -13.51
C TYR A 101 1.79 -18.42 -12.89
N ASN A 102 2.14 -19.11 -11.80
CA ASN A 102 1.25 -20.04 -11.10
C ASN A 102 0.99 -19.53 -9.67
N GLU A 103 -0.28 -19.34 -9.32
CA GLU A 103 -0.71 -18.82 -8.02
C GLU A 103 -0.16 -19.65 -6.84
N TRP A 104 -0.17 -20.98 -6.94
CA TRP A 104 0.26 -21.85 -5.83
C TRP A 104 1.76 -21.72 -5.54
N ILE A 105 2.57 -21.64 -6.60
CA ILE A 105 4.02 -21.40 -6.48
C ILE A 105 4.27 -19.99 -5.91
N ILE A 106 3.50 -18.99 -6.33
CA ILE A 106 3.59 -17.62 -5.78
C ILE A 106 3.24 -17.62 -4.30
N LYS A 107 2.16 -18.29 -3.90
CA LYS A 107 1.74 -18.41 -2.50
C LYS A 107 2.81 -19.06 -1.62
N GLU A 108 3.41 -20.16 -2.06
CA GLU A 108 4.50 -20.82 -1.33
C GLU A 108 5.77 -19.97 -1.29
N ALA A 109 6.09 -19.23 -2.36
CA ALA A 109 7.20 -18.29 -2.35
C ALA A 109 6.97 -17.13 -1.37
N VAL A 110 5.77 -16.55 -1.33
CA VAL A 110 5.38 -15.49 -0.37
C VAL A 110 5.50 -16.02 1.06
N LEU A 111 5.05 -17.25 1.33
CA LEU A 111 5.18 -17.89 2.64
C LEU A 111 6.65 -18.13 3.03
N PHE A 112 7.48 -18.53 2.06
CA PHE A 112 8.93 -18.68 2.26
C PHE A 112 9.58 -17.34 2.67
N PHE A 113 9.27 -16.25 1.97
CA PHE A 113 9.75 -14.92 2.33
C PHE A 113 9.23 -14.45 3.69
N ALA A 114 7.96 -14.69 4.00
CA ALA A 114 7.38 -14.38 5.31
C ALA A 114 8.14 -15.09 6.44
N THR A 115 8.43 -16.39 6.27
CA THR A 115 9.17 -17.20 7.24
C THR A 115 10.59 -16.66 7.47
N LEU A 116 11.26 -16.16 6.41
CA LEU A 116 12.58 -15.54 6.53
C LEU A 116 12.53 -14.17 7.22
N ILE A 117 11.48 -13.37 7.02
CA ILE A 117 11.30 -12.07 7.67
C ILE A 117 10.95 -12.20 9.16
N GLU A 118 10.20 -13.25 9.51
CA GLU A 118 9.90 -13.59 10.90
C GLU A 118 11.12 -14.12 11.66
N SER A 119 12.09 -14.73 10.95
CA SER A 119 13.35 -15.12 11.54
C SER A 119 14.16 -13.88 11.95
N GLU A 120 14.54 -13.80 13.22
CA GLU A 120 15.44 -12.75 13.73
C GLU A 120 16.91 -13.00 13.35
N GLU A 121 17.20 -14.10 12.67
CA GLU A 121 18.56 -14.51 12.33
C GLU A 121 19.01 -13.94 10.99
N GLU A 122 20.34 -13.81 10.82
CA GLU A 122 20.99 -13.42 9.57
C GLU A 122 20.61 -12.03 9.01
N ALA A 123 19.81 -11.24 9.72
CA ALA A 123 19.40 -9.90 9.34
C ALA A 123 18.95 -9.78 7.87
N PHE A 124 18.10 -10.70 7.41
CA PHE A 124 17.68 -10.77 5.99
C PHE A 124 17.15 -9.44 5.47
N VAL A 125 16.34 -8.73 6.27
CA VAL A 125 15.69 -7.46 5.89
C VAL A 125 16.70 -6.32 5.65
N GLU A 126 17.90 -6.41 6.22
CA GLU A 126 18.99 -5.43 6.04
C GLU A 126 19.77 -5.66 4.73
N LYS A 127 19.71 -6.86 4.15
CA LYS A 127 20.49 -7.24 2.97
C LYS A 127 19.84 -6.70 1.70
N HIS A 128 20.60 -5.93 0.91
CA HIS A 128 20.13 -5.35 -0.35
C HIS A 128 19.72 -6.42 -1.38
N THR A 129 20.38 -7.58 -1.40
CA THR A 129 20.03 -8.69 -2.33
C THR A 129 18.67 -9.30 -1.98
N PHE A 130 18.35 -9.39 -0.69
CA PHE A 130 17.06 -9.87 -0.19
C PHE A 130 15.94 -8.88 -0.52
N SER A 131 16.10 -7.60 -0.16
CA SER A 131 15.11 -6.55 -0.42
C SER A 131 14.84 -6.38 -1.92
N THR A 132 15.87 -6.42 -2.76
CA THR A 132 15.73 -6.34 -4.22
C THR A 132 14.97 -7.55 -4.76
N SER A 133 15.27 -8.76 -4.29
CA SER A 133 14.57 -9.97 -4.73
C SER A 133 13.09 -9.96 -4.34
N LEU A 134 12.79 -9.56 -3.10
CA LEU A 134 11.42 -9.52 -2.60
C LEU A 134 10.62 -8.40 -3.26
N THR A 135 11.18 -7.19 -3.37
CA THR A 135 10.53 -6.07 -4.06
C THR A 135 10.23 -6.40 -5.52
N ASN A 136 11.15 -7.05 -6.23
CA ASN A 136 10.91 -7.51 -7.59
C ASN A 136 9.77 -8.54 -7.69
N LEU A 137 9.69 -9.47 -6.73
CA LEU A 137 8.58 -10.41 -6.66
C LEU A 137 7.26 -9.67 -6.44
N LEU A 138 7.18 -8.82 -5.42
CA LEU A 138 5.97 -8.07 -5.06
C LEU A 138 5.48 -7.21 -6.24
N VAL A 139 6.35 -6.41 -6.85
CA VAL A 139 6.00 -5.56 -8.00
C VAL A 139 5.49 -6.37 -9.20
N ARG A 140 6.02 -7.59 -9.40
CA ARG A 140 5.58 -8.46 -10.51
C ARG A 140 4.23 -9.12 -10.25
N ILE A 141 3.93 -9.49 -9.00
CA ILE A 141 2.67 -10.16 -8.65
C ILE A 141 1.52 -9.17 -8.41
N THR A 142 1.81 -7.92 -8.06
CA THR A 142 0.78 -6.87 -7.90
C THR A 142 0.64 -5.94 -9.11
N GLY A 143 1.55 -6.03 -10.09
CA GLY A 143 1.52 -5.17 -11.28
C GLY A 143 0.42 -5.53 -12.30
N ALA A 144 0.12 -4.62 -13.22
CA ALA A 144 -0.99 -4.74 -14.19
C ALA A 144 -0.97 -5.97 -15.13
N ASN A 145 0.18 -6.65 -15.28
CA ASN A 145 0.34 -7.85 -16.09
C ASN A 145 0.50 -9.13 -15.23
N SER A 146 0.04 -9.10 -13.98
CA SER A 146 0.17 -10.23 -13.07
C SER A 146 -0.91 -11.29 -13.28
N VAL A 147 -0.68 -12.45 -12.69
CA VAL A 147 -1.68 -13.51 -12.56
C VAL A 147 -2.73 -13.03 -11.55
N PRO A 148 -4.04 -13.16 -11.83
CA PRO A 148 -5.06 -12.84 -10.84
C PRO A 148 -4.85 -13.73 -9.62
N LEU A 149 -4.49 -13.11 -8.49
CA LEU A 149 -4.30 -13.80 -7.22
C LEU A 149 -5.65 -14.01 -6.56
N GLY A 150 -5.85 -15.15 -5.90
CA GLY A 150 -6.97 -15.34 -5.00
C GLY A 150 -6.86 -14.43 -3.78
N LEU A 151 -8.00 -14.10 -3.18
CA LEU A 151 -8.10 -13.18 -2.03
C LEU A 151 -7.20 -13.58 -0.83
N ASP A 152 -7.01 -14.88 -0.58
CA ASP A 152 -6.10 -15.38 0.48
C ASP A 152 -4.63 -15.07 0.14
N THR A 153 -4.23 -15.28 -1.12
CA THR A 153 -2.86 -15.03 -1.59
C THR A 153 -2.57 -13.53 -1.57
N GLU A 154 -3.49 -12.71 -2.05
CA GLU A 154 -3.41 -11.25 -2.01
C GLU A 154 -3.29 -10.71 -0.57
N SER A 155 -4.11 -11.23 0.35
CA SER A 155 -4.01 -10.87 1.77
C SER A 155 -2.62 -11.16 2.34
N ARG A 156 -2.01 -12.30 1.99
CA ARG A 156 -0.65 -12.66 2.43
C ARG A 156 0.42 -11.75 1.84
N VAL A 157 0.24 -11.31 0.59
CA VAL A 157 1.17 -10.38 -0.07
C VAL A 157 1.18 -9.03 0.65
N VAL A 158 0.00 -8.49 0.99
CA VAL A 158 -0.10 -7.22 1.72
C VAL A 158 0.35 -7.36 3.16
N GLU A 159 0.05 -8.49 3.82
CA GLU A 159 0.57 -8.81 5.15
C GLU A 159 2.10 -8.87 5.16
N LEU A 160 2.72 -9.48 4.14
CA LEU A 160 4.17 -9.51 3.99
C LEU A 160 4.76 -8.10 3.83
N ALA A 161 4.12 -7.26 3.01
CA ALA A 161 4.51 -5.87 2.85
C ALA A 161 4.40 -5.08 4.18
N PHE A 162 3.33 -5.31 4.94
CA PHE A 162 3.13 -4.74 6.27
C PHE A 162 4.16 -5.22 7.31
N ASN A 163 4.57 -6.49 7.26
CA ASN A 163 5.60 -7.01 8.15
C ASN A 163 6.96 -6.31 7.91
N ILE A 164 7.27 -6.01 6.65
CA ILE A 164 8.47 -5.23 6.30
C ILE A 164 8.38 -3.81 6.85
N THR A 165 7.24 -3.11 6.70
CA THR A 165 7.09 -1.75 7.24
C THR A 165 7.14 -1.73 8.76
N THR A 166 6.67 -2.79 9.43
CA THR A 166 6.83 -2.97 10.87
C THR A 166 8.30 -3.08 11.26
N LYS A 167 9.11 -3.82 10.51
CA LYS A 167 10.56 -3.89 10.73
C LYS A 167 11.23 -2.52 10.47
N ILE A 168 10.85 -1.81 9.41
CA ILE A 168 11.37 -0.46 9.11
C ILE A 168 11.06 0.53 10.24
N ARG A 169 9.87 0.45 10.83
CA ARG A 169 9.48 1.29 11.97
C ARG A 169 10.30 0.99 13.23
N GLN A 170 10.58 -0.29 13.48
CA GLN A 170 11.37 -0.74 14.62
C GLN A 170 12.83 -0.31 14.48
N ASP A 171 13.41 -0.53 13.29
CA ASP A 171 14.78 -0.13 12.97
C ASP A 171 14.84 0.65 11.64
N PRO A 172 14.90 1.99 11.69
CA PRO A 172 15.03 2.82 10.51
C PRO A 172 16.35 2.62 9.74
N ALA A 173 17.36 1.97 10.31
CA ALA A 173 18.64 1.73 9.64
C ALA A 173 18.53 0.76 8.46
N ILE A 174 17.48 -0.08 8.42
CA ILE A 174 17.25 -1.02 7.34
C ILE A 174 16.69 -0.35 6.07
N LEU A 175 16.11 0.84 6.24
CA LEU A 175 15.40 1.57 5.19
C LEU A 175 16.21 1.76 3.89
N PRO A 176 17.51 2.10 3.90
CA PRO A 176 18.29 2.27 2.67
C PRO A 176 18.34 1.01 1.79
N ALA A 177 18.23 -0.19 2.39
CA ALA A 177 18.19 -1.44 1.61
C ALA A 177 16.89 -1.57 0.79
N TRP A 178 15.83 -0.85 1.15
CA TRP A 178 14.51 -0.90 0.52
C TRP A 178 14.27 0.23 -0.49
N PHE A 179 15.25 1.14 -0.62
CA PHE A 179 15.31 2.10 -1.71
C PHE A 179 16.10 1.49 -2.87
N ASN A 180 15.56 1.59 -4.08
CA ASN A 180 16.30 1.18 -5.27
C ASN A 180 17.41 2.21 -5.53
N THR A 181 18.67 1.79 -5.38
CA THR A 181 19.82 2.60 -5.74
C THR A 181 19.93 2.65 -7.26
N HIS A 182 19.72 3.82 -7.85
CA HIS A 182 19.72 4.01 -9.31
C HIS A 182 21.15 3.98 -9.93
N GLU A 183 22.10 3.28 -9.32
CA GLU A 183 23.52 3.25 -9.77
C GLU A 183 23.76 2.29 -10.95
N ASP A 184 22.88 1.31 -11.17
CA ASP A 184 23.08 0.26 -12.19
C ASP A 184 22.46 0.55 -13.57
N ASP A 185 21.90 1.74 -13.82
CA ASP A 185 21.38 2.09 -15.15
C ASP A 185 22.42 2.90 -15.96
N PRO A 186 23.11 2.31 -16.95
CA PRO A 186 24.15 2.97 -17.75
C PRO A 186 23.63 4.17 -18.55
N LYS A 187 22.32 4.42 -18.57
CA LYS A 187 21.70 5.61 -19.16
C LYS A 187 21.91 6.91 -18.38
N TYR A 188 22.42 6.85 -17.14
CA TYR A 188 22.69 8.04 -16.32
C TYR A 188 24.14 8.54 -16.41
N ALA A 189 25.03 7.80 -17.09
CA ALA A 189 26.44 8.19 -17.26
C ALA A 189 26.67 9.20 -18.41
N GLU A 190 25.71 9.38 -19.32
CA GLU A 190 25.83 10.32 -20.44
C GLU A 190 24.52 11.09 -20.64
N GLY A 191 24.50 12.38 -20.29
CA GLY A 191 23.48 13.30 -20.80
C GLY A 191 22.89 14.29 -19.81
N ASP A 192 23.70 15.27 -19.39
CA ASP A 192 23.23 16.60 -19.03
C ASP A 192 22.45 17.19 -20.22
N ARG A 193 21.10 17.04 -20.23
CA ARG A 193 20.13 18.01 -20.81
C ARG A 193 18.64 17.64 -20.83
N ASP A 194 18.17 16.50 -20.30
CA ASP A 194 16.72 16.16 -20.42
C ASP A 194 16.04 15.71 -19.11
N TYR A 195 16.36 16.41 -18.01
CA TYR A 195 15.68 16.27 -16.72
C TYR A 195 14.26 16.88 -16.67
N ARG A 196 13.78 17.47 -17.77
CA ARG A 196 12.50 18.21 -17.82
C ARG A 196 11.28 17.33 -18.09
N ASP A 197 11.43 16.20 -18.79
CA ASP A 197 10.30 15.36 -19.23
C ASP A 197 10.20 13.97 -18.55
N LYS A 198 11.13 13.64 -17.63
CA LYS A 198 11.13 12.34 -16.92
C LYS A 198 10.65 12.42 -15.46
N PHE A 199 10.14 13.58 -15.01
CA PHE A 199 10.01 13.93 -13.59
C PHE A 199 8.63 13.68 -12.92
N ALA A 200 7.66 12.98 -13.53
CA ALA A 200 6.34 12.80 -12.89
C ALA A 200 5.98 11.32 -12.69
N GLY A 201 6.15 10.82 -11.46
CA GLY A 201 5.59 9.53 -10.98
C GLY A 201 6.41 8.27 -11.25
N ARG A 202 7.09 8.13 -12.41
CA ARG A 202 7.78 6.86 -12.74
C ARG A 202 9.10 6.63 -12.01
N THR A 203 9.91 7.67 -11.82
CA THR A 203 11.18 7.55 -11.10
C THR A 203 10.92 7.34 -9.62
N GLN A 204 10.01 8.13 -9.02
CA GLN A 204 9.67 8.04 -7.60
C GLN A 204 9.03 6.70 -7.22
N ARG A 205 8.14 6.15 -8.06
CA ARG A 205 7.55 4.82 -7.83
C ARG A 205 8.54 3.68 -7.93
N ALA A 206 9.55 3.82 -8.79
CA ALA A 206 10.65 2.88 -8.87
C ALA A 206 11.60 3.00 -7.67
N ASP A 207 11.78 4.19 -7.10
CA ASP A 207 12.71 4.42 -6.00
C ASP A 207 12.28 3.72 -4.70
N PHE A 208 10.98 3.68 -4.39
CA PHE A 208 10.46 2.97 -3.21
C PHE A 208 9.18 2.17 -3.51
N PRO A 209 9.28 1.01 -4.17
CA PRO A 209 8.09 0.30 -4.67
C PRO A 209 7.18 -0.25 -3.56
N LEU A 210 7.75 -0.62 -2.40
CA LEU A 210 6.98 -1.10 -1.24
C LEU A 210 5.91 -0.10 -0.82
N PHE A 211 6.22 1.20 -0.85
CA PHE A 211 5.28 2.26 -0.53
C PHE A 211 4.08 2.24 -1.48
N TYR A 212 4.32 2.16 -2.79
CA TYR A 212 3.24 2.20 -3.77
C TYR A 212 2.41 0.92 -3.82
N ILE A 213 3.02 -0.24 -3.52
CA ILE A 213 2.25 -1.48 -3.34
C ILE A 213 1.21 -1.26 -2.25
N LEU A 214 1.59 -0.75 -1.08
CA LEU A 214 0.61 -0.48 -0.02
C LEU A 214 -0.40 0.62 -0.43
N MET A 215 0.04 1.65 -1.15
CA MET A 215 -0.87 2.69 -1.68
C MET A 215 -1.96 2.12 -2.58
N ASP A 216 -1.65 1.14 -3.44
CA ASP A 216 -2.64 0.52 -4.33
C ASP A 216 -3.74 -0.22 -3.53
N TYR A 217 -3.47 -0.59 -2.27
CA TYR A 217 -4.39 -1.34 -1.41
C TYR A 217 -5.18 -0.50 -0.39
N ILE A 218 -4.97 0.82 -0.30
CA ILE A 218 -5.62 1.67 0.72
C ILE A 218 -7.14 1.76 0.63
N HIS A 219 -7.71 1.50 -0.54
CA HIS A 219 -9.15 1.55 -0.78
C HIS A 219 -9.83 0.20 -0.52
N HIS A 220 -9.07 -0.86 -0.26
CA HIS A 220 -9.65 -2.17 0.02
C HIS A 220 -10.30 -2.18 1.41
N GLU A 221 -11.42 -2.88 1.53
CA GLU A 221 -12.09 -3.08 2.81
C GLU A 221 -11.52 -4.29 3.54
N GLY A 222 -11.71 -4.32 4.86
CA GLY A 222 -11.25 -5.39 5.73
C GLY A 222 -9.73 -5.46 5.91
N LYS A 223 -9.24 -6.65 6.26
CA LYS A 223 -7.85 -6.85 6.74
C LYS A 223 -6.78 -6.37 5.76
N VAL A 224 -7.00 -6.55 4.46
CA VAL A 224 -6.04 -6.16 3.41
C VAL A 224 -5.83 -4.66 3.43
N GLY A 225 -6.92 -3.88 3.44
CA GLY A 225 -6.84 -2.43 3.55
C GLY A 225 -6.27 -1.96 4.89
N ASP A 226 -6.61 -2.64 5.99
CA ASP A 226 -6.10 -2.29 7.32
C ASP A 226 -4.58 -2.46 7.42
N PHE A 227 -4.04 -3.57 6.87
CA PHE A 227 -2.59 -3.77 6.76
C PHE A 227 -1.93 -2.71 5.88
N ALA A 228 -2.56 -2.36 4.75
CA ALA A 228 -2.05 -1.34 3.85
C ALA A 228 -1.99 0.06 4.50
N ARG A 229 -3.10 0.52 5.08
CA ARG A 229 -3.19 1.81 5.79
C ARG A 229 -2.20 1.86 6.95
N THR A 230 -2.18 0.86 7.81
CA THR A 230 -1.27 0.81 8.96
C THR A 230 0.19 0.77 8.52
N GLY A 231 0.52 0.00 7.47
CA GLY A 231 1.86 -0.08 6.93
C GLY A 231 2.37 1.26 6.37
N LEU A 232 1.51 2.02 5.70
CA LEU A 232 1.83 3.37 5.24
C LEU A 232 2.04 4.33 6.40
N LEU A 233 1.18 4.28 7.43
CA LEU A 233 1.37 5.07 8.65
C LEU A 233 2.74 4.80 9.29
N TYR A 234 3.18 3.55 9.30
CA TYR A 234 4.50 3.16 9.85
C TYR A 234 5.67 3.74 9.04
N ILE A 235 5.57 3.75 7.70
CA ILE A 235 6.56 4.40 6.85
C ILE A 235 6.58 5.92 7.13
N ILE A 236 5.41 6.56 7.14
CA ILE A 236 5.30 8.03 7.30
C ILE A 236 5.76 8.46 8.69
N GLU A 237 5.45 7.70 9.74
CA GLU A 237 5.98 7.96 11.09
C GLU A 237 7.52 7.93 11.09
N SER A 238 8.10 7.00 10.34
CA SER A 238 9.55 6.81 10.22
C SER A 238 10.25 7.94 9.45
N ALA A 239 9.53 8.75 8.68
CA ALA A 239 10.08 9.87 7.91
C ALA A 239 10.85 10.87 8.79
N SER A 240 10.35 11.16 10.00
CA SER A 240 11.03 12.04 10.97
C SER A 240 12.40 11.55 11.44
N ARG A 241 12.71 10.27 11.24
CA ARG A 241 13.98 9.64 11.63
C ARG A 241 14.93 9.45 10.47
N SER A 242 14.51 9.75 9.24
CA SER A 242 15.29 9.54 8.02
C SER A 242 15.11 10.70 7.06
N VAL A 243 16.16 11.50 6.90
CA VAL A 243 16.18 12.65 5.96
C VAL A 243 15.91 12.19 4.52
N LEU A 244 16.42 11.01 4.14
CA LEU A 244 16.17 10.44 2.81
C LEU A 244 14.69 10.16 2.58
N LEU A 245 14.01 9.57 3.57
CA LEU A 245 12.58 9.26 3.47
C LEU A 245 11.73 10.53 3.51
N GLU A 246 12.05 11.47 4.39
CA GLU A 246 11.38 12.76 4.48
C GLU A 246 11.46 13.52 3.16
N GLN A 247 12.66 13.64 2.59
CA GLN A 247 12.86 14.31 1.31
C GLN A 247 12.13 13.57 0.19
N TRP A 248 12.21 12.24 0.16
CA TRP A 248 11.51 11.45 -0.85
C TRP A 248 9.99 11.62 -0.75
N ILE A 249 9.39 11.60 0.46
CA ILE A 249 7.95 11.79 0.65
C ILE A 249 7.53 13.19 0.18
N VAL A 250 8.27 14.23 0.57
CA VAL A 250 7.98 15.62 0.16
C VAL A 250 8.06 15.79 -1.36
N GLU A 251 9.00 15.12 -2.01
CA GLU A 251 9.17 15.16 -3.46
C GLU A 251 8.20 14.23 -4.20
N SER A 252 7.63 13.23 -3.52
CA SER A 252 6.75 12.23 -4.11
C SER A 252 5.37 12.77 -4.48
N ASP A 253 4.67 12.05 -5.34
CA ASP A 253 3.27 12.31 -5.69
C ASP A 253 2.27 11.86 -4.59
N LEU A 254 2.72 11.44 -3.40
CA LEU A 254 1.86 10.99 -2.30
C LEU A 254 0.74 11.99 -1.99
N SER A 255 1.10 13.24 -1.70
CA SER A 255 0.14 14.28 -1.30
C SER A 255 -0.88 14.55 -2.42
N THR A 256 -0.43 14.45 -3.68
CA THR A 256 -1.29 14.60 -4.85
C THR A 256 -2.22 13.40 -5.02
N LEU A 257 -1.69 12.17 -4.96
CA LEU A 257 -2.47 10.92 -5.08
C LEU A 257 -3.53 10.81 -3.98
N MET A 258 -3.16 11.13 -2.73
CA MET A 258 -4.10 11.13 -1.63
C MET A 258 -5.21 12.16 -1.82
N ALA A 259 -4.90 13.36 -2.33
CA ALA A 259 -5.85 14.47 -2.43
C ALA A 259 -6.78 14.27 -3.63
N THR A 260 -6.23 13.84 -4.75
CA THR A 260 -6.99 13.43 -5.93
C THR A 260 -7.86 12.21 -5.65
N GLY A 261 -7.36 11.22 -4.88
CA GLY A 261 -8.16 10.08 -4.41
C GLY A 261 -9.34 10.53 -3.54
N LEU A 262 -9.11 11.47 -2.61
CA LEU A 262 -10.18 12.06 -1.81
C LEU A 262 -11.20 12.80 -2.68
N GLY A 263 -10.73 13.57 -3.67
CA GLY A 263 -11.59 14.29 -4.59
C GLY A 263 -12.39 13.40 -5.53
N ALA A 264 -11.80 12.29 -5.97
CA ALA A 264 -12.49 11.28 -6.77
C ALA A 264 -13.64 10.63 -5.96
N LEU A 265 -13.38 10.27 -4.70
CA LEU A 265 -14.40 9.71 -3.80
C LEU A 265 -15.51 10.73 -3.50
N TYR A 266 -15.15 12.00 -3.26
CA TYR A 266 -16.14 13.06 -3.09
C TYR A 266 -17.00 13.26 -4.34
N SER A 267 -16.40 13.18 -5.53
CA SER A 267 -17.13 13.29 -6.81
C SER A 267 -18.08 12.13 -7.09
N GLN A 268 -17.89 10.99 -6.43
CA GLN A 268 -18.84 9.85 -6.48
C GLN A 268 -20.06 10.06 -5.58
N LEU A 269 -20.02 11.01 -4.65
CA LEU A 269 -21.18 11.39 -3.85
C LEU A 269 -22.20 12.12 -4.73
N SER A 270 -23.48 11.89 -4.46
CA SER A 270 -24.55 12.46 -5.28
C SER A 270 -24.58 13.98 -5.13
N ARG A 271 -24.69 14.71 -6.24
CA ARG A 271 -24.86 16.17 -6.20
C ARG A 271 -26.25 16.62 -5.79
N LYS A 272 -27.23 15.71 -5.84
CA LYS A 272 -28.61 15.95 -5.40
C LYS A 272 -29.00 14.85 -4.42
N LEU A 273 -29.19 15.23 -3.16
CA LEU A 273 -29.51 14.33 -2.06
C LEU A 273 -30.83 14.77 -1.45
N VAL A 274 -31.70 13.81 -1.17
CA VAL A 274 -32.86 14.05 -0.31
C VAL A 274 -32.71 13.25 0.97
N ILE A 275 -32.93 13.95 2.10
CA ILE A 275 -32.93 13.34 3.42
C ILE A 275 -34.23 12.56 3.57
N ASP A 276 -34.12 11.25 3.59
CA ASP A 276 -35.20 10.33 3.84
C ASP A 276 -35.02 9.65 5.20
N TYR A 277 -36.08 9.05 5.70
CA TYR A 277 -36.11 8.37 6.99
C TYR A 277 -36.68 6.96 6.81
N PRO A 278 -36.08 5.93 7.42
CA PRO A 278 -36.60 4.59 7.34
C PRO A 278 -38.01 4.52 7.95
N THR A 279 -38.94 3.87 7.25
CA THR A 279 -40.36 3.74 7.63
C THR A 279 -40.57 3.20 9.05
N GLN A 280 -39.62 2.43 9.56
CA GLN A 280 -39.68 1.80 10.89
C GLN A 280 -39.22 2.71 12.03
N ASN A 281 -38.46 3.78 11.75
CA ASN A 281 -37.88 4.69 12.74
C ASN A 281 -38.08 6.15 12.34
N LEU A 282 -39.32 6.52 12.00
CA LEU A 282 -39.65 7.91 11.68
C LEU A 282 -39.68 8.76 12.97
N PRO A 283 -38.96 9.90 13.03
CA PRO A 283 -39.05 10.82 14.15
C PRO A 283 -40.50 11.20 14.48
N PRO A 284 -40.91 11.28 15.76
CA PRO A 284 -42.31 11.56 16.12
C PRO A 284 -42.86 12.83 15.47
N ILE A 285 -42.04 13.87 15.32
CA ILE A 285 -42.45 15.13 14.72
C ILE A 285 -42.83 14.97 13.23
N LEU A 286 -42.14 14.08 12.52
CA LEU A 286 -42.44 13.75 11.12
C LEU A 286 -43.62 12.79 11.02
N ALA A 287 -43.76 11.86 11.97
CA ALA A 287 -44.87 10.90 12.01
C ALA A 287 -46.24 11.56 12.19
N PHE A 288 -46.28 12.68 12.92
CA PHE A 288 -47.49 13.48 13.10
C PHE A 288 -47.63 14.61 12.08
N SER A 289 -46.75 14.69 11.09
CA SER A 289 -46.81 15.67 10.00
C SER A 289 -47.38 15.08 8.71
N ASP A 290 -47.56 15.91 7.69
CA ASP A 290 -47.87 15.54 6.31
C ASP A 290 -46.66 14.99 5.54
N TYR A 291 -45.63 14.49 6.25
CA TYR A 291 -44.44 13.90 5.67
C TYR A 291 -44.79 12.76 4.71
N GLN A 292 -44.33 12.91 3.47
CA GLN A 292 -44.37 11.87 2.45
C GLN A 292 -42.94 11.48 2.11
N HIS A 293 -42.71 10.19 1.92
CA HIS A 293 -41.39 9.72 1.50
C HIS A 293 -41.06 10.35 0.13
N PRO A 294 -39.89 10.98 0.01
CA PRO A 294 -39.50 11.65 -1.21
C PRO A 294 -39.35 10.65 -2.35
N THR A 295 -39.86 11.00 -3.52
CA THR A 295 -39.72 10.18 -4.72
C THR A 295 -38.28 10.25 -5.22
N SER A 296 -37.52 9.15 -5.05
CA SER A 296 -36.18 9.01 -5.63
C SER A 296 -36.28 8.90 -7.15
N ASN A 297 -35.51 9.72 -7.88
CA ASN A 297 -35.34 9.63 -9.33
C ASN A 297 -33.88 9.30 -9.65
N PHE A 298 -33.57 9.03 -10.92
CA PHE A 298 -32.20 8.70 -11.35
C PHE A 298 -31.14 9.76 -10.99
N GLU A 299 -31.55 11.03 -10.85
CA GLU A 299 -30.67 12.13 -10.41
C GLU A 299 -30.73 12.40 -8.90
N ILE A 300 -31.81 12.02 -8.22
CA ILE A 300 -32.09 12.38 -6.82
C ILE A 300 -32.03 11.13 -5.97
N ILE A 301 -30.95 10.97 -5.22
CA ILE A 301 -30.69 9.80 -4.40
C ILE A 301 -31.18 10.05 -2.97
N SER A 302 -31.80 9.03 -2.38
CA SER A 302 -32.23 9.04 -0.97
C SER A 302 -31.03 8.80 -0.05
N SER A 303 -30.96 9.52 1.06
CA SER A 303 -29.93 9.31 2.09
C SER A 303 -29.96 7.90 2.69
N CYS A 304 -31.07 7.18 2.58
CA CYS A 304 -31.19 5.81 3.10
C CYS A 304 -30.75 4.73 2.10
N SER A 305 -30.36 5.09 0.87
CA SER A 305 -29.94 4.08 -0.09
C SER A 305 -28.61 3.43 0.32
N PRO A 306 -28.49 2.09 0.21
CA PRO A 306 -27.29 1.38 0.63
C PRO A 306 -26.07 1.77 -0.22
N GLU A 307 -26.26 2.09 -1.50
CA GLU A 307 -25.19 2.53 -2.39
C GLU A 307 -24.60 3.88 -1.96
N PHE A 308 -25.47 4.83 -1.59
CA PHE A 308 -25.02 6.13 -1.09
C PHE A 308 -24.27 6.01 0.23
N GLN A 309 -24.78 5.20 1.16
CA GLN A 309 -24.12 4.99 2.46
C GLN A 309 -22.74 4.37 2.29
N SER A 310 -22.60 3.38 1.39
CA SER A 310 -21.29 2.78 1.07
C SER A 310 -20.31 3.79 0.47
N HIS A 311 -20.75 4.64 -0.48
CA HIS A 311 -19.89 5.69 -1.05
C HIS A 311 -19.48 6.73 0.01
N LEU A 312 -20.42 7.15 0.87
CA LEU A 312 -20.14 8.09 1.95
C LEU A 312 -19.18 7.50 2.98
N GLU A 313 -19.36 6.24 3.36
CA GLU A 313 -18.47 5.53 4.29
C GLU A 313 -17.05 5.40 3.71
N THR A 314 -16.93 5.05 2.42
CA THR A 314 -15.63 4.97 1.73
C THR A 314 -14.93 6.33 1.70
N PHE A 315 -15.67 7.40 1.36
CA PHE A 315 -15.15 8.76 1.38
C PHE A 315 -14.67 9.18 2.77
N LEU A 316 -15.48 8.96 3.81
CA LEU A 316 -15.12 9.29 5.19
C LEU A 316 -13.94 8.45 5.71
N SER A 317 -13.86 7.17 5.34
CA SER A 317 -12.72 6.30 5.68
C SER A 317 -11.41 6.83 5.08
N HIS A 318 -11.44 7.30 3.83
CA HIS A 318 -10.27 7.91 3.19
C HIS A 318 -9.90 9.27 3.81
N LEU A 319 -10.89 10.05 4.24
CA LEU A 319 -10.69 11.29 4.98
C LEU A 319 -10.08 11.04 6.37
N LEU A 320 -10.53 10.01 7.08
CA LEU A 320 -9.96 9.58 8.36
C LEU A 320 -8.51 9.09 8.17
N PHE A 321 -8.24 8.34 7.10
CA PHE A 321 -6.86 7.94 6.77
C PHE A 321 -5.94 9.15 6.54
N TRP A 322 -6.42 10.19 5.85
CA TRP A 322 -5.71 11.47 5.72
C TRP A 322 -5.36 12.09 7.08
N GLN A 323 -6.33 12.13 8.00
CA GLN A 323 -6.15 12.60 9.36
C GLN A 323 -5.14 11.73 10.13
N ASP A 324 -5.22 10.40 10.00
CA ASP A 324 -4.29 9.48 10.65
C ASP A 324 -2.86 9.68 10.15
N VAL A 325 -2.68 9.91 8.86
CA VAL A 325 -1.38 10.23 8.26
C VAL A 325 -0.79 11.50 8.89
N LEU A 326 -1.59 12.57 9.05
CA LEU A 326 -1.15 13.80 9.70
C LEU A 326 -0.86 13.60 11.19
N ASN A 327 -1.68 12.84 11.91
CA ASN A 327 -1.49 12.53 13.32
C ASN A 327 -0.20 11.75 13.59
N HIS A 328 0.14 10.78 12.73
CA HIS A 328 1.32 9.93 12.87
C HIS A 328 2.60 10.56 12.30
N CYS A 329 2.47 11.55 11.42
CA CYS A 329 3.62 12.25 10.87
C CYS A 329 4.26 13.17 11.93
N LYS A 330 5.57 13.03 12.14
CA LYS A 330 6.35 13.89 13.03
C LYS A 330 7.17 14.95 12.27
N SER A 331 7.33 14.78 10.96
CA SER A 331 8.02 15.76 10.11
C SER A 331 7.11 16.96 9.84
N VAL A 332 7.63 18.16 10.07
CA VAL A 332 6.92 19.42 9.80
C VAL A 332 6.80 19.67 8.30
N GLU A 333 7.82 19.33 7.53
CA GLU A 333 7.84 19.53 6.07
C GLU A 333 6.83 18.63 5.35
N VAL A 334 6.74 17.36 5.76
CA VAL A 334 5.74 16.41 5.23
C VAL A 334 4.32 16.88 5.60
N LYS A 335 4.09 17.27 6.86
CA LYS A 335 2.81 17.82 7.31
C LYS A 335 2.38 19.04 6.51
N SER A 336 3.28 20.02 6.37
CA SER A 336 3.04 21.24 5.59
C SER A 336 2.67 20.90 4.15
N THR A 337 3.39 19.97 3.52
CA THR A 337 3.14 19.55 2.13
C THR A 337 1.79 18.86 1.97
N LEU A 338 1.42 17.97 2.88
CA LEU A 338 0.11 17.31 2.89
C LEU A 338 -1.03 18.30 3.07
N LEU A 339 -0.93 19.19 4.07
CA LEU A 339 -1.95 20.21 4.36
C LEU A 339 -2.15 21.18 3.18
N GLU A 340 -1.06 21.58 2.51
CA GLU A 340 -1.13 22.45 1.33
C GLU A 340 -1.85 21.77 0.16
N HIS A 341 -1.56 20.49 -0.11
CA HIS A 341 -2.28 19.73 -1.16
C HIS A 341 -3.75 19.50 -0.79
N PHE A 342 -4.06 19.26 0.49
CA PHE A 342 -5.44 19.16 0.97
C PHE A 342 -6.19 20.48 0.75
N GLN A 343 -5.58 21.61 1.11
CA GLN A 343 -6.18 22.92 0.95
C GLN A 343 -6.42 23.26 -0.53
N VAL A 344 -5.42 23.06 -1.39
CA VAL A 344 -5.52 23.45 -2.80
C VAL A 344 -6.43 22.50 -3.59
N ILE A 345 -6.20 21.20 -3.52
CA ILE A 345 -6.85 20.22 -4.40
C ILE A 345 -8.25 19.86 -3.89
N PHE A 346 -8.41 19.62 -2.58
CA PHE A 346 -9.70 19.21 -2.05
C PHE A 346 -10.56 20.41 -1.66
N LEU A 347 -10.04 21.32 -0.83
CA LEU A 347 -10.87 22.40 -0.28
C LEU A 347 -11.17 23.49 -1.33
N GLN A 348 -10.15 24.06 -1.98
CA GLN A 348 -10.30 25.17 -2.91
C GLN A 348 -10.84 24.75 -4.28
N GLN A 349 -10.38 23.62 -4.82
CA GLN A 349 -10.74 23.20 -6.18
C GLN A 349 -12.01 22.35 -6.25
N LEU A 350 -12.42 21.70 -5.15
CA LEU A 350 -13.53 20.75 -5.20
C LEU A 350 -14.67 21.13 -4.23
N LEU A 351 -14.39 21.19 -2.93
CA LEU A 351 -15.43 21.41 -1.92
C LEU A 351 -16.05 22.80 -2.05
N TYR A 352 -15.24 23.84 -2.24
CA TYR A 352 -15.73 25.21 -2.30
C TYR A 352 -16.52 25.56 -3.56
N PRO A 353 -16.08 25.19 -4.78
CA PRO A 353 -16.91 25.34 -5.98
C PRO A 353 -18.23 24.58 -5.83
N SER A 354 -18.22 23.38 -5.26
CA SER A 354 -19.45 22.63 -4.98
C SER A 354 -20.41 23.38 -4.05
N LEU A 355 -19.89 24.11 -3.07
CA LEU A 355 -20.69 24.97 -2.19
C LEU A 355 -21.26 26.18 -2.94
N LEU A 356 -20.48 26.82 -3.81
CA LEU A 356 -20.93 27.98 -4.58
C LEU A 356 -21.93 27.63 -5.69
N GLU A 357 -21.79 26.45 -6.30
CA GLU A 357 -22.71 25.94 -7.32
C GLU A 357 -23.99 25.34 -6.73
N SER A 358 -24.02 25.10 -5.41
CA SER A 358 -25.20 24.56 -4.75
C SER A 358 -26.36 25.56 -4.81
N SER A 359 -27.56 25.06 -5.09
CA SER A 359 -28.76 25.87 -5.30
C SER A 359 -29.97 25.20 -4.68
N ASP A 360 -30.73 25.98 -3.92
CA ASP A 360 -31.99 25.54 -3.29
C ASP A 360 -33.10 25.29 -4.31
N ILE A 361 -32.92 25.75 -5.55
CA ILE A 361 -33.94 25.72 -6.62
C ILE A 361 -33.94 24.36 -7.34
N ASP A 362 -32.81 23.64 -7.37
CA ASP A 362 -32.62 22.40 -8.13
C ASP A 362 -32.90 21.10 -7.34
N GLY A 363 -33.65 21.21 -6.23
CA GLY A 363 -34.27 20.06 -5.58
C GLY A 363 -33.35 19.17 -4.74
N GLY A 364 -32.31 19.72 -4.12
CA GLY A 364 -31.53 19.01 -3.08
C GLY A 364 -30.01 19.09 -3.18
N SER A 365 -29.44 19.98 -3.99
CA SER A 365 -27.98 20.13 -4.06
C SER A 365 -27.40 20.83 -2.84
N SER A 366 -28.03 21.90 -2.34
CA SER A 366 -27.64 22.50 -1.06
C SER A 366 -27.76 21.52 0.10
N VAL A 367 -28.81 20.69 0.10
CA VAL A 367 -29.01 19.63 1.10
C VAL A 367 -27.87 18.62 1.05
N ALA A 368 -27.46 18.19 -0.15
CA ALA A 368 -26.33 17.27 -0.33
C ALA A 368 -25.03 17.86 0.22
N VAL A 369 -24.64 19.05 -0.24
CA VAL A 369 -23.35 19.65 0.12
C VAL A 369 -23.29 19.99 1.61
N LEU A 370 -24.37 20.52 2.20
CA LEU A 370 -24.43 20.77 3.65
C LEU A 370 -24.39 19.47 4.46
N THR A 371 -25.03 18.40 3.97
CA THR A 371 -24.95 17.08 4.60
C THR A 371 -23.50 16.57 4.57
N TYR A 372 -22.80 16.68 3.45
CA TYR A 372 -21.40 16.25 3.33
C TYR A 372 -20.49 17.09 4.20
N LEU A 373 -20.63 18.42 4.17
CA LEU A 373 -19.84 19.32 5.02
C LEU A 373 -20.04 19.01 6.50
N ARG A 374 -21.28 18.77 6.94
CA ARG A 374 -21.58 18.34 8.32
C ARG A 374 -20.87 17.03 8.64
N ARG A 375 -20.97 16.02 7.77
CA ARG A 375 -20.34 14.70 8.01
C ARG A 375 -18.81 14.77 8.00
N ILE A 376 -18.22 15.64 7.18
CA ILE A 376 -16.78 15.94 7.17
C ILE A 376 -16.36 16.56 8.51
N LEU A 377 -17.05 17.61 8.96
CA LEU A 377 -16.74 18.28 10.22
C LEU A 377 -16.99 17.40 11.45
N GLU A 378 -17.95 16.48 11.39
CA GLU A 378 -18.19 15.50 12.47
C GLU A 378 -17.17 14.37 12.52
N ALA A 379 -16.50 14.08 11.40
CA ALA A 379 -15.49 13.01 11.31
C ALA A 379 -14.07 13.50 11.60
N LEU A 380 -13.78 14.79 11.38
CA LEU A 380 -12.46 15.36 11.59
C LEU A 380 -12.24 15.79 13.04
N ASP A 381 -11.13 15.33 13.61
CA ASP A 381 -10.61 15.68 14.92
C ASP A 381 -9.26 16.44 14.85
N HIS A 382 -8.57 16.40 13.69
CA HIS A 382 -7.25 17.01 13.54
C HIS A 382 -7.34 18.54 13.51
N PRO A 383 -6.67 19.27 14.42
CA PRO A 383 -6.85 20.72 14.58
C PRO A 383 -6.48 21.50 13.32
N ASP A 384 -5.37 21.15 12.65
CA ASP A 384 -4.94 21.88 11.45
C ASP A 384 -5.90 21.72 10.27
N MET A 385 -6.50 20.53 10.08
CA MET A 385 -7.48 20.31 9.01
C MET A 385 -8.78 21.08 9.29
N ILE A 386 -9.26 21.03 10.53
CA ILE A 386 -10.44 21.79 10.96
C ILE A 386 -10.18 23.29 10.79
N HIS A 387 -9.01 23.76 11.23
CA HIS A 387 -8.60 25.16 11.08
C HIS A 387 -8.59 25.57 9.61
N LEU A 388 -7.98 24.78 8.71
CA LEU A 388 -7.97 25.07 7.28
C LEU A 388 -9.38 25.16 6.69
N ILE A 389 -10.25 24.20 6.99
CA ILE A 389 -11.63 24.18 6.50
C ILE A 389 -12.40 25.40 7.02
N LEU A 390 -12.37 25.66 8.33
CA LEU A 390 -13.11 26.77 8.92
C LEU A 390 -12.56 28.13 8.50
N HIS A 391 -11.24 28.29 8.47
CA HIS A 391 -10.58 29.54 8.05
C HIS A 391 -10.96 29.90 6.62
N TYR A 392 -10.96 28.92 5.73
CA TYR A 392 -11.35 29.11 4.34
C TYR A 392 -12.86 29.36 4.18
N LEU A 393 -13.72 28.59 4.86
CA LEU A 393 -15.18 28.75 4.76
C LEU A 393 -15.70 30.05 5.38
N LEU A 394 -15.09 30.50 6.48
CA LEU A 394 -15.45 31.75 7.15
C LEU A 394 -14.75 32.97 6.54
N ALA A 395 -13.93 32.77 5.50
CA ALA A 395 -13.12 33.81 4.87
C ALA A 395 -12.37 34.67 5.91
N LEU A 396 -11.78 34.00 6.91
CA LEU A 396 -11.03 34.70 7.95
C LEU A 396 -9.79 35.35 7.33
N PRO A 397 -9.41 36.56 7.77
CA PRO A 397 -8.17 37.17 7.31
C PRO A 397 -7.00 36.27 7.71
N ASP A 398 -6.10 35.99 6.78
CA ASP A 398 -4.88 35.24 7.04
C ASP A 398 -4.16 35.91 8.22
N THR A 399 -4.17 35.23 9.37
CA THR A 399 -3.40 35.69 10.51
C THR A 399 -1.96 35.38 10.14
N GLU A 400 -1.17 36.39 9.80
CA GLU A 400 0.22 36.22 9.42
C GLU A 400 0.88 35.26 10.43
N PRO A 401 1.33 34.06 10.02
CA PRO A 401 2.08 33.23 10.92
C PRO A 401 3.35 33.99 11.24
N ALA A 402 3.66 34.10 12.53
CA ALA A 402 4.92 34.62 13.01
C ALA A 402 6.04 34.02 12.15
N GLN A 403 6.76 34.88 11.42
CA GLN A 403 8.05 34.54 10.87
C GLN A 403 8.90 34.07 12.06
N ASP A 404 9.19 32.77 12.14
CA ASP A 404 10.45 32.27 12.66
C ASP A 404 10.58 30.74 12.51
N LEU A 405 11.73 30.35 11.91
CA LEU A 405 12.41 29.05 11.98
C LEU A 405 12.04 27.93 10.98
N SER A 406 12.31 28.11 9.68
CA SER A 406 12.89 27.03 8.82
C SER A 406 13.50 27.55 7.50
N SER A 407 14.35 28.57 7.55
CA SER A 407 15.17 29.01 6.40
C SER A 407 16.38 28.10 6.14
N SER A 408 16.19 26.79 6.10
CA SER A 408 17.22 25.84 5.69
C SER A 408 16.70 24.67 4.84
N THR A 409 15.63 24.88 4.08
CA THR A 409 15.26 23.98 2.99
C THR A 409 16.07 24.35 1.74
N THR A 410 16.69 23.35 1.09
CA THR A 410 17.40 23.56 -0.18
C THR A 410 16.43 24.16 -1.19
N SER A 411 16.84 25.19 -1.93
CA SER A 411 16.00 25.88 -2.94
C SER A 411 15.35 24.93 -3.97
N ILE A 412 15.94 23.75 -4.13
CA ILE A 412 15.52 22.66 -5.00
C ILE A 412 14.25 21.97 -4.48
N SER A 413 14.13 21.68 -3.18
CA SER A 413 12.92 21.02 -2.63
C SER A 413 11.70 21.93 -2.71
N ASN A 414 11.87 23.22 -2.41
CA ASN A 414 10.81 24.22 -2.56
C ASN A 414 10.38 24.41 -4.02
N ALA A 415 11.33 24.41 -4.96
CA ALA A 415 11.03 24.47 -6.39
C ALA A 415 10.30 23.20 -6.89
N ARG A 416 10.64 22.03 -6.34
CA ARG A 416 9.99 20.74 -6.66
C ARG A 416 8.59 20.65 -6.06
N LYS A 417 8.42 21.08 -4.81
CA LYS A 417 7.13 21.17 -4.11
C LYS A 417 6.13 22.05 -4.88
N ARG A 418 6.58 23.24 -5.29
CA ARG A 418 5.78 24.15 -6.14
C ARG A 418 5.39 23.52 -7.48
N LYS A 419 6.30 22.79 -8.12
CA LYS A 419 6.01 22.10 -9.39
C LYS A 419 5.02 20.94 -9.24
N SER A 420 5.11 20.16 -8.16
CA SER A 420 4.13 19.11 -7.86
C SER A 420 2.74 19.71 -7.70
N MET A 421 2.64 20.81 -6.95
CA MET A 421 1.38 21.53 -6.75
C MET A 421 0.84 22.20 -8.03
N ASP A 422 1.71 22.82 -8.83
CA ASP A 422 1.35 23.42 -10.12
C ASP A 422 0.81 22.34 -11.08
N LEU A 423 1.47 21.18 -11.14
CA LEU A 423 1.03 20.04 -11.96
C LEU A 423 -0.32 19.51 -11.48
N ALA A 424 -0.48 19.28 -10.17
CA ALA A 424 -1.72 18.77 -9.59
C ALA A 424 -2.89 19.71 -9.87
N THR A 425 -2.68 21.01 -9.70
CA THR A 425 -3.65 22.06 -10.04
C THR A 425 -3.98 22.06 -11.54
N MET A 426 -2.98 21.88 -12.39
CA MET A 426 -3.21 21.80 -13.84
C MET A 426 -3.97 20.52 -14.24
N MET A 427 -3.72 19.38 -13.59
CA MET A 427 -4.45 18.13 -13.83
C MET A 427 -5.91 18.23 -13.35
N ALA A 428 -6.15 18.81 -12.18
CA ALA A 428 -7.50 19.07 -11.67
C ALA A 428 -8.28 20.04 -12.58
N SER A 429 -7.63 21.08 -13.11
CA SER A 429 -8.29 21.99 -14.06
C SER A 429 -8.61 21.34 -15.43
N LYS A 430 -7.86 20.31 -15.83
CA LYS A 430 -8.07 19.62 -17.11
C LYS A 430 -9.26 18.66 -17.08
N SER A 431 -9.59 18.06 -15.94
CA SER A 431 -10.80 17.22 -15.81
C SER A 431 -12.09 17.99 -16.09
N ASP A 432 -12.14 19.30 -15.82
CA ASP A 432 -13.29 20.15 -16.16
C ASP A 432 -13.35 20.52 -17.66
N SER A 433 -12.22 20.55 -18.36
CA SER A 433 -12.16 20.96 -19.77
C SER A 433 -12.58 19.88 -20.78
N THR A 434 -12.76 18.63 -20.36
CA THR A 434 -13.17 17.52 -21.23
C THR A 434 -14.68 17.41 -21.47
N VAL A 435 -15.50 18.30 -20.91
CA VAL A 435 -16.94 18.38 -21.22
C VAL A 435 -17.25 19.69 -21.95
N THR A 436 -16.83 19.80 -23.20
CA THR A 436 -17.47 20.74 -24.13
C THR A 436 -18.71 20.05 -24.74
N PRO A 437 -19.94 20.57 -24.56
CA PRO A 437 -21.09 20.03 -25.25
C PRO A 437 -20.94 20.33 -26.73
N SER A 438 -20.98 19.30 -27.58
CA SER A 438 -21.00 19.45 -29.02
C SER A 438 -22.31 20.15 -29.44
N SER A 439 -22.28 21.46 -29.59
CA SER A 439 -23.31 22.21 -30.28
C SER A 439 -23.16 22.00 -31.79
N SER A 440 -24.01 21.16 -32.38
CA SER A 440 -24.28 21.21 -33.82
C SER A 440 -25.77 21.04 -34.10
N THR A 441 -26.45 22.19 -34.11
CA THR A 441 -27.40 22.64 -35.14
C THR A 441 -28.30 21.58 -35.79
N TRP A 442 -29.57 21.57 -35.37
CA TRP A 442 -30.68 21.24 -36.25
C TRP A 442 -31.22 22.54 -36.86
N SER A 443 -31.28 22.60 -38.19
CA SER A 443 -31.98 23.65 -38.93
C SER A 443 -33.01 22.98 -39.84
N ILE A 444 -34.27 23.27 -39.53
CA ILE A 444 -35.53 23.25 -40.31
C ILE A 444 -35.77 22.06 -41.24
#